data_AF-A0A931IJ87-F1
#
_entry.id   AF-A0A931IJ87-F1
#
_cell.length_a   1.000
_cell.length_b   1.000
_cell.length_c   1.000
_cell.angle_alpha   90.00
_cell.angle_beta   90.00
_cell.angle_gamma   90.00
#
_symmetry.space_group_name_H-M   'P 1'
#
loop_
_entity.id
_entity.type
_entity.pdbx_description
1 polymer ?
#
loop_
_entity_poly.entity_id
_entity_poly.type
_entity_poly.pdbx_seq_one_letter_code
_entity_poly.pdbx_strand_id
1 'polypeptide(L)'
;MRISLDTYGGLTGGFGNPSVVVVTDRLDGHARAELDRLIRAAVATRHRPAPEADSDRSRDAQTYEITIDAADAETVVLSAVDGNVSEEFARLRDWLRDHSDESELNGDKR
;
A
#
# COMPACT_ATOMS: atom_id res chain seq x y z
N MET A 1 -15.05 0.23 -4.59
CA MET A 1 -13.98 0.08 -3.60
C MET A 1 -12.80 0.92 -4.09
N ARG A 2 -12.20 1.70 -3.19
CA ARG A 2 -11.06 2.56 -3.44
C ARG A 2 -9.96 2.15 -2.49
N ILE A 3 -8.76 1.99 -3.00
CA ILE A 3 -7.59 1.62 -2.22
C ILE A 3 -6.55 2.71 -2.43
N SER A 4 -6.04 3.26 -1.34
CA SER A 4 -5.02 4.30 -1.36
C SER A 4 -3.78 3.78 -0.65
N LEU A 5 -2.61 3.94 -1.25
CA LEU A 5 -1.30 3.67 -0.66
C LEU A 5 -0.62 5.02 -0.46
N ASP A 6 -0.38 5.35 0.80
CA ASP A 6 0.41 6.51 1.22
C ASP A 6 1.76 6.05 1.76
N THR A 7 2.75 6.94 1.73
CA THR A 7 4.12 6.59 2.09
C THR A 7 4.80 7.76 2.79
N TYR A 8 5.22 7.53 4.03
CA TYR A 8 5.76 8.51 4.95
C TYR A 8 7.21 8.16 5.32
N GLY A 9 8.13 9.12 5.31
CA GLY A 9 9.51 8.92 5.83
C GLY A 9 10.50 8.26 4.86
N GLY A 10 11.78 8.27 5.26
CA GLY A 10 12.96 7.92 4.44
C GLY A 10 13.72 9.15 3.92
N LEU A 11 14.99 9.00 3.51
CA LEU A 11 15.84 10.08 2.93
C LEU A 11 15.27 10.70 1.63
N THR A 12 14.27 10.06 1.02
CA THR A 12 13.43 10.57 -0.08
C THR A 12 12.17 11.30 0.38
N GLY A 13 11.81 11.21 1.68
CA GLY A 13 10.59 11.74 2.30
C GLY A 13 10.52 13.27 2.45
N GLY A 14 11.37 14.02 1.74
CA GLY A 14 11.29 15.48 1.66
C GLY A 14 10.36 16.00 0.56
N PHE A 15 10.01 15.18 -0.43
CA PHE A 15 9.13 15.57 -1.53
C PHE A 15 8.08 14.49 -1.74
N GLY A 16 6.82 14.85 -1.48
CA GLY A 16 5.66 13.97 -1.39
C GLY A 16 5.64 12.88 -2.46
N ASN A 17 5.93 11.65 -2.02
CA ASN A 17 5.67 10.52 -2.87
C ASN A 17 4.16 10.49 -3.09
N PRO A 18 3.71 10.55 -4.34
CA PRO A 18 2.30 10.71 -4.68
C PRO A 18 1.52 9.50 -4.17
N SER A 19 0.43 9.79 -3.46
CA SER A 19 -0.46 8.75 -2.96
C SER A 19 -0.99 7.93 -4.15
N VAL A 20 -0.69 6.64 -4.14
CA VAL A 20 -1.14 5.71 -5.17
C VAL A 20 -2.60 5.38 -4.90
N VAL A 21 -3.49 5.63 -5.86
CA VAL A 21 -4.92 5.35 -5.70
C VAL A 21 -5.40 4.40 -6.79
N VAL A 22 -5.97 3.27 -6.37
CA VAL A 22 -6.62 2.30 -7.25
C VAL A 22 -8.12 2.29 -6.97
N VAL A 23 -8.91 2.57 -8.02
CA VAL A 23 -10.37 2.51 -7.95
C VAL A 23 -10.83 1.23 -8.64
N THR A 24 -11.47 0.33 -7.91
CA THR A 24 -11.85 -0.99 -8.43
C THR A 24 -12.85 -0.94 -9.56
N ASP A 25 -13.57 0.18 -9.71
CA ASP A 25 -14.52 0.43 -10.80
C ASP A 25 -13.85 0.42 -12.18
N ARG A 26 -12.55 0.77 -12.23
CA ARG A 26 -11.76 0.78 -13.47
C ARG A 26 -11.01 -0.52 -13.75
N LEU A 27 -11.12 -1.52 -12.87
CA LEU A 27 -10.41 -2.79 -12.99
C LEU A 27 -11.26 -3.85 -13.69
N ASP A 28 -10.64 -4.64 -14.55
CA ASP A 28 -11.23 -5.88 -15.07
C ASP A 28 -11.54 -6.88 -13.96
N GLY A 29 -12.50 -7.78 -14.21
CA GLY A 29 -12.97 -8.74 -13.21
C GLY A 29 -11.87 -9.64 -12.64
N HIS A 30 -10.84 -9.98 -13.43
CA HIS A 30 -9.67 -10.75 -12.97
C HIS A 30 -8.80 -9.94 -12.00
N ALA A 31 -8.45 -8.70 -12.36
CA ALA A 31 -7.66 -7.80 -11.51
C ALA A 31 -8.39 -7.50 -10.19
N ARG A 32 -9.71 -7.35 -10.24
CA ARG A 32 -10.54 -7.17 -9.05
C ARG A 32 -10.51 -8.38 -8.11
N ALA A 33 -10.57 -9.60 -8.66
CA ALA A 33 -10.53 -10.82 -7.86
C ALA A 33 -9.15 -11.04 -7.21
N GLU A 34 -8.07 -10.75 -7.93
CA GLU A 34 -6.71 -10.81 -7.37
C GLU A 34 -6.52 -9.78 -6.26
N LEU A 35 -6.99 -8.55 -6.46
CA LEU A 35 -6.95 -7.51 -5.45
C LEU A 35 -7.71 -7.91 -4.17
N ASP A 36 -8.91 -8.47 -4.30
CA ASP A 36 -9.69 -8.95 -3.15
C ASP A 36 -8.93 -10.05 -2.38
N ARG A 37 -8.26 -10.95 -3.09
CA ARG A 37 -7.42 -12.00 -2.50
C ARG A 37 -6.23 -11.41 -1.74
N LEU A 38 -5.52 -10.45 -2.33
CA LEU A 38 -4.37 -9.78 -1.70
C LEU A 38 -4.80 -9.00 -0.45
N ILE A 39 -5.93 -8.30 -0.51
CA ILE A 39 -6.51 -7.60 0.64
C ILE A 39 -6.81 -8.58 1.77
N ARG A 40 -7.52 -9.68 1.49
CA ARG A 40 -7.84 -10.68 2.52
C ARG A 40 -6.59 -11.29 3.15
N ALA A 41 -5.57 -11.57 2.35
CA ALA A 41 -4.31 -12.11 2.84
C ALA A 41 -3.60 -11.10 3.78
N ALA A 42 -3.47 -9.84 3.36
CA ALA A 42 -2.84 -8.80 4.17
C ALA A 42 -3.64 -8.49 5.46
N VAL A 43 -4.97 -8.53 5.40
CA VAL A 43 -5.85 -8.37 6.57
C VAL A 43 -5.73 -9.55 7.52
N ALA A 44 -5.57 -10.78 7.02
CA ALA A 44 -5.37 -11.96 7.86
C ALA A 44 -4.01 -11.89 8.62
N THR A 45 -2.98 -11.31 7.99
CA THR A 45 -1.64 -11.20 8.60
C THR A 45 -1.49 -10.03 9.56
N ARG A 46 -2.39 -9.03 9.52
CA ARG A 46 -2.37 -7.87 10.44
C ARG A 46 -2.37 -8.25 11.93
N HIS A 47 -2.93 -9.42 12.26
CA HIS A 47 -3.02 -9.92 13.63
C HIS A 47 -1.75 -10.61 14.13
N ARG A 48 -0.77 -10.85 13.25
CA ARG A 48 0.51 -11.42 13.63
C ARG A 48 1.43 -10.25 14.01
N PRO A 49 1.94 -10.18 15.25
CA PRO A 49 2.93 -9.18 15.60
C PRO A 49 4.13 -9.38 14.68
N ALA A 50 4.43 -8.35 13.90
CA ALA A 50 5.62 -8.33 13.07
C ALA A 50 6.85 -8.30 14.00
N PRO A 51 7.94 -9.04 13.68
CA PRO A 51 9.10 -9.13 14.56
C PRO A 51 9.61 -7.73 14.92
N GLU A 52 9.89 -7.49 16.20
CA GLU A 52 10.31 -6.18 16.70
C GLU A 52 11.51 -5.68 15.90
N ALA A 53 11.30 -4.67 15.04
CA ALA A 53 12.38 -4.05 14.30
C ALA A 53 13.20 -3.20 15.26
N ASP A 54 14.50 -3.48 15.34
CA ASP A 54 15.47 -2.74 16.13
C ASP A 54 15.29 -1.22 15.96
N SER A 55 14.91 -0.55 17.05
CA SER A 55 14.50 0.85 17.12
C SER A 55 15.49 1.88 16.52
N ASP A 56 16.75 1.49 16.32
CA ASP A 56 17.79 2.33 15.72
C ASP A 56 17.71 2.42 14.19
N ARG A 57 17.16 1.41 13.48
CA ARG A 57 16.92 1.50 12.02
C ARG A 57 15.61 2.17 11.65
N SER A 58 14.68 2.31 12.60
CA SER A 58 13.34 2.84 12.36
C SER A 58 13.30 4.34 12.07
N ARG A 59 14.36 5.10 12.35
CA ARG A 59 14.39 6.56 12.08
C ARG A 59 14.49 6.91 10.59
N ASP A 60 15.13 6.06 9.80
CA ASP A 60 15.22 6.20 8.34
C ASP A 60 14.24 5.29 7.60
N ALA A 61 13.43 4.53 8.33
CA ALA A 61 12.53 3.54 7.76
C ALA A 61 11.31 4.19 7.11
N GLN A 62 11.00 3.76 5.90
CA GLN A 62 9.85 4.21 5.14
C GLN A 62 8.58 3.55 5.68
N THR A 63 7.61 4.33 6.11
CA THR A 63 6.31 3.85 6.55
C THR A 63 5.34 3.84 5.38
N TYR A 64 4.64 2.74 5.17
CA TYR A 64 3.61 2.59 4.16
C TYR A 64 2.26 2.44 4.85
N GLU A 65 1.26 3.16 4.36
CA GLU A 65 -0.11 3.05 4.82
C GLU A 65 -1.02 2.70 3.65
N ILE A 66 -1.77 1.61 3.76
CA ILE A 66 -2.76 1.20 2.78
C ILE A 66 -4.14 1.37 3.41
N THR A 67 -4.92 2.29 2.87
CA THR A 67 -6.32 2.51 3.24
C THR A 67 -7.23 1.85 2.22
N ILE A 68 -8.11 0.96 2.68
CA ILE A 68 -9.10 0.25 1.88
C ILE A 68 -10.48 0.79 2.24
N ASP A 69 -11.09 1.50 1.30
CA ASP A 69 -12.43 2.05 1.40
C ASP A 69 -13.38 1.26 0.50
N ALA A 70 -14.20 0.39 1.10
CA ALA A 70 -15.23 -0.35 0.40
C ALA A 70 -16.59 0.22 0.79
N ALA A 71 -17.41 0.62 -0.19
CA ALA A 71 -18.70 1.25 0.06
C ALA A 71 -19.64 0.43 0.97
N ASP A 72 -19.47 -0.90 0.96
CA ASP A 72 -20.28 -1.86 1.70
C ASP A 72 -19.54 -2.48 2.92
N ALA A 73 -18.36 -1.96 3.30
CA ALA A 73 -17.60 -2.47 4.44
C ALA A 73 -16.91 -1.36 5.26
N GLU A 74 -16.44 -1.70 6.45
CA GLU A 74 -15.65 -0.79 7.28
C GLU A 74 -14.33 -0.44 6.59
N THR A 75 -13.92 0.83 6.69
CA THR A 75 -12.62 1.29 6.19
C THR A 75 -11.51 0.57 6.94
N VAL A 76 -10.66 -0.17 6.22
CA VAL A 76 -9.53 -0.89 6.80
C VAL A 76 -8.25 -0.13 6.50
N VAL A 77 -7.49 0.20 7.55
CA VAL A 77 -6.16 0.81 7.43
C VAL A 77 -5.11 -0.23 7.82
N LEU A 78 -4.16 -0.49 6.92
CA LEU A 78 -3.01 -1.35 7.15
C LEU A 78 -1.76 -0.48 7.13
N SER A 79 -0.96 -0.51 8.19
CA SER A 79 0.32 0.19 8.24
C SER A 79 1.48 -0.80 8.36
N ALA A 80 2.58 -0.52 7.67
CA ALA A 80 3.81 -1.28 7.75
C ALA A 80 5.01 -0.35 7.67
N VAL A 81 6.10 -0.72 8.32
CA VAL A 81 7.36 0.04 8.31
C VAL A 81 8.40 -0.77 7.54
N ASP A 82 9.22 -0.09 6.73
CA ASP A 82 10.32 -0.70 5.98
C ASP A 82 11.28 -1.39 6.95
N GLY A 83 11.64 -2.64 6.64
CA GLY A 83 12.34 -3.53 7.58
C GLY A 83 11.44 -4.37 8.49
N ASN A 84 10.13 -4.12 8.53
CA ASN A 84 9.14 -4.92 9.26
C ASN A 84 7.83 -5.12 8.49
N VAL A 85 7.94 -5.48 7.21
CA VAL A 85 6.80 -5.67 6.31
C VAL A 85 6.51 -7.17 6.13
N SER A 86 5.24 -7.56 6.25
CA SER A 86 4.82 -8.93 5.89
C SER A 86 4.86 -9.13 4.38
N GLU A 87 5.18 -10.34 3.92
CA GLU A 87 5.23 -10.67 2.49
C GLU A 87 3.91 -10.35 1.78
N GLU A 88 2.78 -10.58 2.46
CA GLU A 88 1.43 -10.31 1.99
C GLU A 88 1.17 -8.81 1.83
N PHE A 89 1.68 -7.98 2.75
CA PHE A 89 1.60 -6.52 2.63
C PHE A 89 2.47 -6.03 1.46
N ALA A 90 3.69 -6.56 1.32
CA ALA A 90 4.58 -6.21 0.22
C ALA A 90 3.96 -6.55 -1.14
N ARG A 91 3.33 -7.73 -1.28
CA ARG A 91 2.61 -8.12 -2.50
C ARG A 91 1.45 -7.19 -2.81
N LEU A 92 0.65 -6.79 -1.82
CA LEU A 92 -0.43 -5.83 -2.02
C LEU A 92 0.11 -4.47 -2.45
N ARG A 93 1.16 -3.96 -1.80
CA ARG A 93 1.82 -2.70 -2.16
C ARG A 93 2.34 -2.72 -3.59
N ASP A 94 3.08 -3.76 -3.98
CA ASP A 94 3.63 -3.89 -5.33
C ASP A 94 2.53 -4.03 -6.39
N TRP A 95 1.46 -4.77 -6.10
CA TRP A 95 0.29 -4.84 -6.97
C TRP A 95 -0.38 -3.47 -7.14
N LEU A 96 -0.53 -2.70 -6.06
CA LEU A 96 -1.11 -1.35 -6.12
C LEU A 96 -0.25 -0.41 -6.96
N ARG A 97 1.08 -0.53 -6.93
CA ARG A 97 1.99 0.29 -7.75
C ARG A 97 1.97 -0.10 -9.23
N ASP A 98 1.80 -1.39 -9.54
CA ASP A 98 1.70 -1.87 -10.93
C ASP A 98 0.35 -1.50 -11.57
N HIS A 99 -0.71 -1.52 -10.77
CA HIS A 99 -2.09 -1.23 -11.21
C HIS A 99 -2.56 0.18 -10.89
N SER A 100 -1.72 1.00 -10.27
CA SER A 100 -2.01 2.42 -10.17
C SER A 100 -1.96 3.02 -11.54
N ASP A 101 -2.99 3.78 -11.88
CA ASP A 101 -2.98 4.61 -13.07
C ASP A 101 -1.84 5.63 -12.88
N GLU A 102 -0.64 5.31 -13.38
CA GLU A 102 0.55 6.18 -13.49
C GLU A 102 0.27 7.45 -14.31
N SER A 103 -0.99 7.68 -14.70
CA SER A 103 -1.45 8.77 -15.55
C SER A 103 -1.36 10.15 -14.90
N GLU A 104 -1.04 10.29 -13.61
CA GLU A 104 -0.83 11.60 -12.98
C GLU A 104 0.64 11.90 -12.59
N LEU A 105 1.61 11.04 -12.94
CA LEU A 105 3.01 11.24 -12.55
C LEU A 105 4.04 11.16 -13.65
N ASN A 106 3.69 10.61 -14.81
CA ASN A 106 4.55 10.73 -15.98
C ASN A 106 4.20 11.98 -16.81
N GLY A 107 4.01 13.11 -16.11
CA GLY A 107 3.86 14.44 -16.65
C GLY A 107 5.13 15.26 -16.42
N ASP A 108 5.91 15.44 -17.48
CA ASP A 108 7.10 16.31 -17.63
C ASP A 108 8.42 15.76 -17.04
N LYS A 109 9.53 15.65 -17.78
CA LYS A 109 9.84 15.83 -19.21
C LYS A 109 11.31 15.44 -19.42
N ARG A 110 11.58 14.88 -20.61
CA ARG A 110 12.72 15.12 -21.52
C ARG A 110 14.11 15.41 -20.97
#